data_AF-A0A7S7AM81-F1
#
_entry.id   AF-A0A7S7AM81-F1
#
_cell.length_a   1.000
_cell.length_b   1.000
_cell.length_c   1.000
_cell.angle_alpha   90.00
_cell.angle_beta   90.00
_cell.angle_gamma   90.00
#
_symmetry.space_group_name_H-M   'P 1'
#
loop_
_entity.id
_entity.type
_entity.pdbx_description
1 polymer ?
#
loop_
_entity_poly.entity_id
_entity_poly.type
_entity_poly.pdbx_seq_one_letter_code
_entity_poly.pdbx_strand_id
1 'polypeptide(L)'
;MHRAKSIIRPFFGIALALMLSACSTLATDHHFCELKVLSLQIPKQTEGFIRFALPGAVDGFKHNQQKFNQALNAVHKKYANRDGADKMLQDGQAINANIDLLVQHQNSLSALYEYQLLVSETIPSIQAEYNILADMMARANNSAIQAMIAKNQVYIAGRMLSSLLKLTDVNSIHPDDLDDFLADFETFNIFLKAQLNGNPELGVERVNNAEMRESLLSIQAETEEMMKSETMALLKQREPLLSVIKAARDNVTKSEEIFARLSEFESSQ
;
A
#
# COMPACT_ATOMS: atom_id res chain seq x y z
N MET A 1 -23.82 14.55 -21.98
CA MET A 1 -22.65 14.87 -22.83
C MET A 1 -22.09 16.22 -22.39
N HIS A 2 -21.11 16.26 -21.48
CA HIS A 2 -20.07 17.30 -21.45
C HIS A 2 -19.00 16.97 -20.41
N ARG A 3 -17.78 16.84 -20.93
CA ARG A 3 -16.50 16.67 -20.24
C ARG A 3 -15.94 18.07 -20.00
N ALA A 4 -15.48 18.37 -18.78
CA ALA A 4 -14.49 19.43 -18.53
C ALA A 4 -13.67 19.01 -17.29
N LYS A 5 -12.65 18.17 -17.51
CA LYS A 5 -11.21 18.51 -17.37
C LYS A 5 -10.86 19.15 -16.03
N SER A 6 -10.53 18.27 -15.08
CA SER A 6 -9.75 18.58 -13.88
C SER A 6 -8.39 19.15 -14.28
N ILE A 7 -8.11 20.39 -13.86
CA ILE A 7 -6.81 21.03 -13.96
C ILE A 7 -6.02 20.60 -12.73
N ILE A 8 -5.23 19.54 -12.86
CA ILE A 8 -4.23 19.15 -11.86
C ILE A 8 -2.89 19.76 -12.28
N ARG A 9 -2.43 20.66 -11.41
CA ARG A 9 -1.19 21.44 -11.37
C ARG A 9 0.05 20.79 -12.02
N PRO A 10 0.74 21.48 -12.95
CA PRO A 10 2.10 21.13 -13.40
C PRO A 10 3.21 21.81 -12.56
N PHE A 11 2.87 22.43 -11.42
CA PHE A 11 3.79 23.33 -10.70
C PHE A 11 4.96 22.63 -9.97
N PHE A 12 4.88 21.32 -9.67
CA PHE A 12 5.91 20.65 -8.88
C PHE A 12 7.11 20.13 -9.71
N GLY A 13 6.89 19.79 -10.98
CA GLY A 13 7.97 19.32 -11.87
C GLY A 13 8.96 20.43 -12.24
N ILE A 14 8.48 21.66 -12.35
CA ILE A 14 9.30 22.83 -12.66
C ILE A 14 10.20 23.20 -11.46
N ALA A 15 9.69 23.06 -10.23
CA ALA A 15 10.46 23.34 -9.01
C ALA A 15 11.65 22.38 -8.83
N LEU A 16 11.47 21.08 -9.12
CA LEU A 16 12.56 20.10 -9.02
C LEU A 16 13.64 20.32 -10.09
N ALA A 17 13.25 20.69 -11.31
CA ALA A 17 14.19 21.01 -12.39
C ALA A 17 14.99 22.30 -12.11
N LEU A 18 14.38 23.31 -11.51
CA LEU A 18 15.06 24.55 -11.11
C LEU A 18 16.05 24.31 -9.95
N MET A 19 15.69 23.50 -8.96
CA MET A 19 16.60 23.08 -7.87
C MET A 19 17.82 22.33 -8.42
N LEU A 20 17.63 21.41 -9.37
CA LEU A 20 18.72 20.68 -10.02
C LEU A 20 19.68 21.62 -10.79
N SER A 21 19.16 22.68 -11.42
CA SER A 21 19.98 23.65 -12.16
C SER A 21 20.85 24.52 -11.24
N ALA A 22 20.32 24.95 -10.09
CA ALA A 22 21.05 25.75 -9.10
C ALA A 22 22.18 24.97 -8.41
N CYS A 23 22.05 23.64 -8.31
CA CYS A 23 23.05 22.78 -7.65
C CYS A 23 24.32 22.51 -8.48
N SER A 24 24.31 22.86 -9.77
CA SER A 24 25.46 22.66 -10.67
C SER A 24 26.45 23.83 -10.69
N THR A 25 26.08 24.99 -10.17
CA THR A 25 26.86 26.24 -10.30
C THR A 25 27.69 26.59 -9.06
N LEU A 26 27.47 25.94 -7.90
CA LEU A 26 28.18 26.20 -6.64
C LEU A 26 28.96 24.95 -6.18
N ALA A 27 30.21 24.83 -6.61
CA ALA A 27 31.08 23.67 -6.31
C ALA A 27 31.31 23.40 -4.80
N THR A 28 31.02 24.36 -3.91
CA THR A 28 31.19 24.24 -2.45
C THR A 28 29.96 23.76 -1.68
N ASP A 29 28.80 23.59 -2.33
CA ASP A 29 27.56 23.12 -1.70
C ASP A 29 26.95 21.88 -2.38
N HIS A 30 27.74 21.16 -3.17
CA HIS A 30 27.26 20.00 -3.93
C HIS A 30 26.58 18.94 -3.05
N HIS A 31 27.19 18.55 -1.93
CA HIS A 31 26.59 17.55 -1.01
C HIS A 31 25.34 18.07 -0.29
N PHE A 32 25.26 19.37 0.00
CA PHE A 32 24.07 19.96 0.61
C PHE A 32 22.89 19.90 -0.35
N CYS A 33 23.14 20.32 -1.59
CA CYS A 33 22.22 20.24 -2.71
C CYS A 33 21.78 18.81 -3.02
N GLU A 34 22.74 17.89 -3.09
CA GLU A 34 22.50 16.47 -3.34
C GLU A 34 21.62 15.86 -2.23
N LEU A 35 21.92 16.14 -0.96
CA LEU A 35 21.10 15.67 0.16
C LEU A 35 19.66 16.19 0.08
N LYS A 36 19.48 17.48 -0.28
CA LYS A 36 18.17 18.11 -0.45
C LYS A 36 17.36 17.50 -1.59
N VAL A 37 18.02 17.12 -2.69
CA VAL A 37 17.37 16.40 -3.80
C VAL A 37 17.03 14.98 -3.38
N LEU A 38 17.96 14.26 -2.76
CA LEU A 38 17.76 12.86 -2.35
C LEU A 38 16.66 12.74 -1.28
N SER A 39 16.52 13.70 -0.36
CA SER A 39 15.43 13.74 0.61
C SER A 39 14.05 13.94 -0.05
N LEU A 40 13.98 14.43 -1.29
CA LEU A 40 12.74 14.46 -2.08
C LEU A 40 12.55 13.22 -2.97
N GLN A 41 13.63 12.50 -3.27
CA GLN A 41 13.60 11.32 -4.13
C GLN A 41 13.33 10.02 -3.35
N ILE A 42 13.92 9.86 -2.17
CA ILE A 42 13.77 8.66 -1.33
C ILE A 42 12.30 8.32 -1.03
N PRO A 43 11.42 9.28 -0.67
CA PRO A 43 9.99 9.00 -0.49
C PRO A 43 9.35 8.36 -1.73
N LYS A 44 9.63 8.91 -2.91
CA LYS A 44 9.08 8.41 -4.20
C LYS A 44 9.63 7.02 -4.55
N GLN A 45 10.91 6.78 -4.29
CA GLN A 45 11.50 5.46 -4.49
C GLN A 45 10.93 4.44 -3.52
N THR A 46 10.72 4.84 -2.26
CA THR A 46 10.09 4.01 -1.23
C THR A 46 8.66 3.64 -1.63
N GLU A 47 7.85 4.61 -2.06
CA GLU A 47 6.48 4.38 -2.56
C GLU A 47 6.47 3.42 -3.75
N GLY A 48 7.33 3.63 -4.74
CA GLY A 48 7.44 2.73 -5.88
C GLY A 48 7.88 1.31 -5.48
N PHE A 49 8.79 1.21 -4.50
CA PHE A 49 9.32 -0.07 -4.03
C PHE A 49 8.27 -0.88 -3.28
N ILE A 50 7.52 -0.27 -2.36
CA ILE A 50 6.49 -0.99 -1.59
C ILE A 50 5.28 -1.38 -2.46
N ARG A 51 4.95 -0.58 -3.47
CA ARG A 51 3.79 -0.80 -4.32
C ARG A 51 4.03 -1.84 -5.42
N PHE A 52 5.25 -1.92 -5.95
CA PHE A 52 5.53 -2.74 -7.13
C PHE A 52 6.71 -3.71 -6.97
N ALA A 53 7.61 -3.48 -6.00
CA ALA A 53 8.77 -4.33 -5.71
C ALA A 53 9.61 -4.78 -6.93
N LEU A 54 9.66 -3.95 -7.98
CA LEU A 54 10.19 -4.35 -9.30
C LEU A 54 11.63 -4.92 -9.20
N PRO A 55 11.95 -6.01 -9.91
CA PRO A 55 13.29 -6.65 -9.87
C PRO A 55 14.48 -5.73 -10.12
N GLY A 56 14.31 -4.66 -10.91
CA GLY A 56 15.35 -3.65 -11.18
C GLY A 56 15.38 -2.45 -10.24
N ALA A 57 14.45 -2.36 -9.27
CA ALA A 57 14.36 -1.22 -8.36
C ALA A 57 15.44 -1.23 -7.28
N VAL A 58 15.96 -2.42 -6.91
CA VAL A 58 16.94 -2.57 -5.83
C VAL A 58 18.22 -1.81 -6.11
N ASP A 59 18.82 -1.98 -7.30
CA ASP A 59 20.09 -1.35 -7.65
C ASP A 59 19.99 0.18 -7.59
N GLY A 60 18.92 0.74 -8.16
CA GLY A 60 18.65 2.17 -8.12
C GLY A 60 18.39 2.68 -6.70
N PHE A 61 17.74 1.88 -5.85
CA PHE A 61 17.46 2.25 -4.47
C PHE A 61 18.75 2.24 -3.63
N LYS A 62 19.58 1.21 -3.76
CA LYS A 62 20.89 1.07 -3.12
C LYS A 62 21.89 2.12 -3.58
N HIS A 63 21.91 2.45 -4.87
CA HIS A 63 22.75 3.52 -5.40
C HIS A 63 22.41 4.88 -4.78
N ASN A 64 21.11 5.22 -4.70
CA ASN A 64 20.68 6.47 -4.09
C ASN A 64 20.89 6.47 -2.57
N GLN A 65 20.74 5.32 -1.89
CA GLN A 65 21.09 5.15 -0.48
C GLN A 65 22.57 5.49 -0.23
N GLN A 66 23.49 4.99 -1.07
CA GLN A 66 24.92 5.29 -0.95
C GLN A 66 25.23 6.78 -1.11
N LYS A 67 24.65 7.43 -2.13
CA LYS A 67 24.80 8.88 -2.35
C LYS A 67 24.24 9.68 -1.18
N PHE A 68 23.08 9.28 -0.68
CA PHE A 68 22.44 9.92 0.46
C PHE A 68 23.36 9.88 1.69
N ASN A 69 24.02 8.75 1.94
CA ASN A 69 24.96 8.61 3.06
C ASN A 69 26.21 9.47 2.94
N GLN A 70 26.77 9.55 1.74
CA GLN A 70 27.92 10.41 1.47
C GLN A 70 27.55 11.88 1.70
N ALA A 71 26.42 12.31 1.13
CA ALA A 71 25.91 13.66 1.26
C ALA A 71 25.56 14.01 2.72
N LEU A 72 24.86 13.12 3.43
CA LEU A 72 24.46 13.28 4.83
C LEU A 72 25.66 13.49 5.74
N ASN A 73 26.69 12.64 5.63
CA ASN A 73 27.90 12.74 6.44
C ASN A 73 28.67 14.04 6.16
N ALA A 74 28.77 14.45 4.89
CA ALA A 74 29.43 15.69 4.52
C ALA A 74 28.70 16.94 5.06
N VAL A 75 27.37 16.95 4.97
CA VAL A 75 26.53 18.04 5.49
C VAL A 75 26.58 18.06 7.02
N HIS A 76 26.42 16.92 7.69
CA HIS A 76 26.53 16.85 9.16
C HIS A 76 27.87 17.41 9.64
N LYS A 77 28.98 17.03 9.03
CA LYS A 77 30.31 17.57 9.38
C LYS A 77 30.39 19.10 9.24
N LYS A 78 29.76 19.67 8.21
CA LYS A 78 29.73 21.13 7.96
C LYS A 78 28.86 21.86 8.99
N TYR A 79 27.75 21.25 9.42
CA TYR A 79 26.75 21.88 10.30
C TYR A 79 26.72 21.28 11.71
N ALA A 80 27.75 20.56 12.16
CA ALA A 80 27.76 19.77 13.40
C ALA A 80 27.38 20.57 14.67
N ASN A 81 27.66 21.87 14.70
CA ASN A 81 27.36 22.74 15.84
C ASN A 81 25.99 23.45 15.73
N ARG A 82 25.22 23.23 14.65
CA ARG A 82 23.87 23.78 14.49
C ARG A 82 22.87 22.89 15.21
N ASP A 83 21.87 23.51 15.81
CA ASP A 83 20.75 22.80 16.40
C ASP A 83 20.04 21.90 15.36
N GLY A 84 19.69 20.69 15.77
CA GLY A 84 19.06 19.68 14.91
C GLY A 84 19.99 18.92 13.95
N ALA A 85 21.30 19.22 13.89
CA ALA A 85 22.24 18.51 13.03
C ALA A 85 22.35 17.02 13.41
N ASP A 86 22.45 16.70 14.70
CA ASP A 86 22.53 15.31 15.17
C ASP A 86 21.23 14.54 14.94
N LYS A 87 20.06 15.19 15.10
CA LYS A 87 18.77 14.58 14.75
C LYS A 87 18.71 14.25 13.25
N MET A 88 19.15 15.16 12.37
CA MET A 88 19.21 14.92 10.92
C MET A 88 20.08 13.70 10.58
N LEU A 89 21.22 13.54 11.27
CA LEU A 89 22.08 12.37 11.10
C LEU A 89 21.38 11.08 11.55
N GLN A 90 20.71 11.09 12.70
CA GLN A 90 19.94 9.96 13.21
C GLN A 90 18.79 9.57 12.28
N ASP A 91 18.04 10.55 11.78
CA ASP A 91 16.94 10.32 10.83
C ASP A 91 17.46 9.73 9.52
N GLY A 92 18.59 10.21 9.03
CA GLY A 92 19.21 9.64 7.84
C GLY A 92 19.74 8.21 8.07
N GLN A 93 20.32 7.92 9.23
CA GLN A 93 20.71 6.55 9.60
C GLN A 93 19.50 5.60 9.66
N ALA A 94 18.37 6.06 10.21
CA ALA A 94 17.14 5.30 10.23
C ALA A 94 16.60 5.03 8.81
N ILE A 95 16.64 6.04 7.92
CA ILE A 95 16.28 5.86 6.51
C ILE A 95 17.10 4.74 5.86
N ASN A 96 18.41 4.67 6.15
CA ASN A 96 19.24 3.60 5.60
C ASN A 96 18.82 2.21 6.08
N ALA A 97 18.63 2.06 7.39
CA ALA A 97 18.22 0.79 7.96
C ALA A 97 16.87 0.34 7.39
N ASN A 98 15.95 1.28 7.19
CA ASN A 98 14.66 1.04 6.58
C ASN A 98 14.77 0.62 5.10
N ILE A 99 15.66 1.25 4.32
CA ILE A 99 15.94 0.84 2.93
C ILE A 99 16.50 -0.58 2.89
N ASP A 100 17.40 -0.94 3.81
CA ASP A 100 17.94 -2.30 3.91
C ASP A 100 16.85 -3.32 4.22
N LEU A 101 15.94 -2.99 5.15
CA LEU A 101 14.79 -3.83 5.48
C LEU A 101 13.86 -3.99 4.27
N LEU A 102 13.53 -2.92 3.56
CA LEU A 102 12.71 -2.97 2.35
C LEU A 102 13.32 -3.91 1.30
N VAL A 103 14.62 -3.73 1.01
CA VAL A 103 15.33 -4.57 0.04
C VAL A 103 15.38 -6.03 0.48
N GLN A 104 15.63 -6.30 1.76
CA GLN A 104 15.62 -7.66 2.31
C GLN A 104 14.26 -8.36 2.11
N HIS A 105 13.17 -7.61 2.16
CA HIS A 105 11.80 -8.11 2.02
C HIS A 105 11.20 -7.94 0.61
N GLN A 106 12.03 -7.69 -0.40
CA GLN A 106 11.57 -7.49 -1.79
C GLN A 106 10.65 -8.62 -2.27
N ASN A 107 11.01 -9.89 -2.02
CA ASN A 107 10.21 -11.02 -2.48
C ASN A 107 8.82 -11.05 -1.84
N SER A 108 8.71 -10.71 -0.55
CA SER A 108 7.43 -10.61 0.15
C SER A 108 6.58 -9.48 -0.40
N LEU A 109 7.18 -8.35 -0.74
CA LEU A 109 6.49 -7.21 -1.37
C LEU A 109 6.04 -7.52 -2.80
N SER A 110 6.85 -8.26 -3.57
CA SER A 110 6.48 -8.74 -4.91
C SER A 110 5.29 -9.69 -4.84
N ALA A 111 5.32 -10.64 -3.89
CA ALA A 111 4.21 -11.56 -3.65
C ALA A 111 2.95 -10.83 -3.18
N LEU A 112 3.08 -9.75 -2.41
CA LEU A 112 1.96 -8.87 -2.05
C LEU A 112 1.37 -8.15 -3.27
N TYR A 113 2.21 -7.62 -4.14
CA TYR A 113 1.76 -6.97 -5.37
C TYR A 113 1.03 -7.93 -6.31
N GLU A 114 1.57 -9.13 -6.52
CA GLU A 114 0.91 -10.18 -7.32
C GLU A 114 -0.43 -10.59 -6.72
N TYR A 115 -0.50 -10.70 -5.40
CA TYR A 115 -1.75 -10.98 -4.70
C TYR A 115 -2.77 -9.84 -4.81
N GLN A 116 -2.32 -8.59 -4.77
CA GLN A 116 -3.19 -7.43 -5.03
C GLN A 116 -3.78 -7.47 -6.45
N LEU A 117 -3.01 -7.90 -7.45
CA LEU A 117 -3.52 -8.10 -8.81
C LEU A 117 -4.58 -9.18 -8.85
N LEU A 118 -4.29 -10.36 -8.28
CA LEU A 118 -5.25 -11.47 -8.16
C LEU A 118 -6.57 -11.01 -7.53
N VAL A 119 -6.51 -10.33 -6.39
CA VAL A 119 -7.70 -9.85 -5.67
C VAL A 119 -8.42 -8.75 -6.47
N SER A 120 -7.68 -7.86 -7.15
CA SER A 120 -8.27 -6.80 -7.99
C SER A 120 -9.00 -7.35 -9.22
N GLU A 121 -8.61 -8.51 -9.72
CA GLU A 121 -9.29 -9.20 -10.81
C GLU A 121 -10.47 -10.05 -10.31
N THR A 122 -10.29 -10.70 -9.16
CA THR A 122 -11.26 -11.65 -8.59
C THR A 122 -12.46 -10.96 -7.93
N ILE A 123 -12.23 -9.90 -7.14
CA ILE A 123 -13.30 -9.24 -6.38
C ILE A 123 -14.42 -8.69 -7.27
N PRO A 124 -14.13 -8.02 -8.41
CA PRO A 124 -15.19 -7.60 -9.33
C PRO A 124 -16.03 -8.77 -9.87
N SER A 125 -15.41 -9.93 -10.13
CA SER A 125 -16.11 -11.16 -10.55
C SER A 125 -17.09 -11.62 -9.46
N ILE A 126 -16.58 -11.81 -8.23
CA ILE A 126 -17.37 -12.15 -7.03
C ILE A 126 -18.53 -11.17 -6.84
N GLN A 127 -18.28 -9.86 -6.96
CA GLN A 127 -19.29 -8.82 -6.79
C GLN A 127 -20.39 -8.92 -7.85
N ALA A 128 -20.04 -9.23 -9.10
CA ALA A 128 -21.01 -9.43 -10.17
C ALA A 128 -21.89 -10.67 -9.89
N GLU A 129 -21.28 -11.79 -9.53
CA GLU A 129 -21.99 -13.03 -9.20
C GLU A 129 -22.93 -12.87 -8.00
N TYR A 130 -22.48 -12.25 -6.91
CA TYR A 130 -23.36 -11.96 -5.77
C TYR A 130 -24.50 -11.01 -6.11
N ASN A 131 -24.27 -10.04 -6.99
CA ASN A 131 -25.33 -9.15 -7.44
C ASN A 131 -26.41 -9.92 -8.20
N ILE A 132 -26.01 -10.81 -9.11
CA ILE A 132 -26.92 -11.70 -9.84
C ILE A 132 -27.67 -12.61 -8.87
N LEU A 133 -26.96 -13.23 -7.92
CA LEU A 133 -27.53 -14.10 -6.90
C LEU A 133 -28.63 -13.38 -6.10
N ALA A 134 -28.34 -12.17 -5.59
CA ALA A 134 -29.31 -11.40 -4.83
C ALA A 134 -30.56 -11.05 -5.65
N ASP A 135 -30.38 -10.73 -6.93
CA ASP A 135 -31.49 -10.44 -7.84
C ASP A 135 -32.33 -11.70 -8.13
N MET A 136 -31.70 -12.86 -8.26
CA MET A 136 -32.39 -14.15 -8.39
C MET A 136 -33.17 -14.48 -7.12
N MET A 137 -32.58 -14.28 -5.93
CA MET A 137 -33.26 -14.50 -4.64
C MET A 137 -34.52 -13.64 -4.53
N ALA A 138 -34.43 -12.37 -4.94
CA ALA A 138 -35.57 -11.45 -4.95
C ALA A 138 -36.68 -11.92 -5.91
N ARG A 139 -36.34 -12.40 -7.11
CA ARG A 139 -37.30 -12.91 -8.10
C ARG A 139 -37.94 -14.25 -7.70
N ALA A 140 -37.19 -15.11 -7.02
CA ALA A 140 -37.66 -16.42 -6.56
C ALA A 140 -38.53 -16.36 -5.30
N ASN A 141 -38.82 -15.15 -4.80
CA ASN A 141 -39.55 -14.91 -3.55
C ASN A 141 -38.87 -15.60 -2.34
N ASN A 142 -37.53 -15.69 -2.36
CA ASN A 142 -36.77 -16.05 -1.17
C ASN A 142 -36.98 -15.00 -0.07
N SER A 143 -36.68 -15.36 1.18
CA SER A 143 -36.73 -14.40 2.29
C SER A 143 -35.87 -13.16 1.98
N ALA A 144 -36.43 -11.97 2.23
CA ALA A 144 -35.74 -10.69 2.03
C ALA A 144 -34.41 -10.62 2.80
N ILE A 145 -34.32 -11.31 3.93
CA ILE A 145 -33.09 -11.42 4.74
C ILE A 145 -31.99 -12.13 3.94
N GLN A 146 -32.31 -13.19 3.18
CA GLN A 146 -31.30 -13.92 2.38
C GLN A 146 -30.78 -13.08 1.22
N ALA A 147 -31.67 -12.35 0.53
CA ALA A 147 -31.27 -11.43 -0.53
C ALA A 147 -30.38 -10.29 0.03
N MET A 148 -30.69 -9.78 1.23
CA MET A 148 -29.88 -8.78 1.91
C MET A 148 -28.50 -9.33 2.31
N ILE A 149 -28.41 -10.56 2.81
CA ILE A 149 -27.12 -11.22 3.11
C ILE A 149 -26.26 -11.27 1.85
N ALA A 150 -26.81 -11.68 0.70
CA ALA A 150 -26.08 -11.70 -0.57
C ALA A 150 -25.60 -10.30 -1.01
N LYS A 151 -26.42 -9.25 -0.86
CA LYS A 151 -25.96 -7.87 -1.14
C LYS A 151 -24.88 -7.40 -0.16
N ASN A 152 -24.95 -7.78 1.12
CA ASN A 152 -23.91 -7.45 2.09
C ASN A 152 -22.56 -8.09 1.70
N GLN A 153 -22.55 -9.28 1.10
CA GLN A 153 -21.33 -9.91 0.60
C GLN A 153 -20.66 -9.09 -0.53
N VAL A 154 -21.44 -8.45 -1.40
CA VAL A 154 -20.91 -7.51 -2.43
C VAL A 154 -20.14 -6.36 -1.76
N TYR A 155 -20.68 -5.81 -0.68
CA TYR A 155 -20.07 -4.71 0.07
C TYR A 155 -18.80 -5.16 0.80
N ILE A 156 -18.85 -6.32 1.47
CA ILE A 156 -17.68 -6.89 2.16
C ILE A 156 -16.55 -7.17 1.17
N ALA A 157 -16.84 -7.78 0.02
CA ALA A 157 -15.85 -8.01 -1.04
C ALA A 157 -15.18 -6.70 -1.50
N GLY A 158 -15.96 -5.62 -1.67
CA GLY A 158 -15.42 -4.31 -2.01
C GLY A 158 -14.53 -3.71 -0.92
N ARG A 159 -14.88 -3.91 0.36
CA ARG A 159 -14.04 -3.50 1.50
C ARG A 159 -12.73 -4.28 1.56
N MET A 160 -12.76 -5.60 1.32
CA MET A 160 -11.54 -6.42 1.24
C MET A 160 -10.55 -5.84 0.22
N LEU A 161 -11.01 -5.55 -1.01
CA LEU A 161 -10.17 -4.94 -2.04
C LEU A 161 -9.61 -3.58 -1.58
N SER A 162 -10.47 -2.73 -1.00
CA SER A 162 -10.07 -1.40 -0.52
C SER A 162 -8.98 -1.48 0.55
N SER A 163 -9.17 -2.29 1.59
CA SER A 163 -8.20 -2.45 2.68
C SER A 163 -6.88 -3.05 2.17
N LEU A 164 -6.93 -4.01 1.26
CA LEU A 164 -5.73 -4.61 0.67
C LEU A 164 -4.92 -3.60 -0.15
N LEU A 165 -5.56 -2.73 -0.93
CA LEU A 165 -4.87 -1.71 -1.74
C LEU A 165 -4.22 -0.63 -0.87
N LYS A 166 -4.80 -0.31 0.29
CA LYS A 166 -4.22 0.64 1.25
C LYS A 166 -2.92 0.12 1.90
N LEU A 167 -2.72 -1.19 2.00
CA LEU A 167 -1.50 -1.77 2.60
C LEU A 167 -0.19 -1.31 1.96
N THR A 168 -0.25 -0.88 0.70
CA THR A 168 0.91 -0.40 -0.05
C THR A 168 0.89 1.10 -0.31
N ASP A 169 -0.13 1.83 0.17
CA ASP A 169 -0.18 3.28 0.08
C ASP A 169 0.47 3.91 1.31
N VAL A 170 1.75 4.29 1.17
CA VAL A 170 2.55 4.90 2.25
C VAL A 170 1.95 6.18 2.83
N ASN A 171 1.06 6.86 2.08
CA ASN A 171 0.47 8.12 2.49
C ASN A 171 -0.84 7.94 3.27
N SER A 172 -1.51 6.80 3.11
CA SER A 172 -2.84 6.56 3.69
C SER A 172 -2.95 5.28 4.50
N ILE A 173 -1.89 4.46 4.59
CA ILE A 173 -1.94 3.24 5.35
C ILE A 173 -2.19 3.49 6.83
N HIS A 174 -3.05 2.67 7.44
CA HIS A 174 -3.26 2.54 8.86
C HIS A 174 -2.80 1.17 9.36
N PRO A 175 -2.32 1.05 10.62
CA PRO A 175 -1.95 -0.24 11.21
C PRO A 175 -3.06 -1.29 11.11
N ASP A 176 -4.31 -0.82 11.14
CA ASP A 176 -5.51 -1.66 11.16
C ASP A 176 -5.95 -2.14 9.77
N ASP A 177 -5.40 -1.60 8.66
CA ASP A 177 -5.85 -1.98 7.30
C ASP A 177 -5.64 -3.48 7.02
N LEU A 178 -4.60 -4.09 7.59
CA LEU A 178 -4.36 -5.52 7.46
C LEU A 178 -5.40 -6.32 8.26
N ASP A 179 -5.73 -5.85 9.45
CA ASP A 179 -6.72 -6.50 10.31
C ASP A 179 -8.12 -6.39 9.72
N ASP A 180 -8.46 -5.24 9.16
CA ASP A 180 -9.70 -5.02 8.42
C ASP A 180 -9.80 -5.97 7.22
N PHE A 181 -8.73 -6.10 6.43
CA PHE A 181 -8.70 -7.04 5.30
C PHE A 181 -8.93 -8.48 5.77
N LEU A 182 -8.22 -8.94 6.79
CA LEU A 182 -8.32 -10.31 7.30
C LEU A 182 -9.71 -10.59 7.91
N ALA A 183 -10.27 -9.64 8.66
CA ALA A 183 -11.59 -9.75 9.29
C ALA A 183 -12.72 -9.77 8.25
N ASP A 184 -12.64 -8.92 7.21
CA ASP A 184 -13.61 -8.93 6.12
C ASP A 184 -13.51 -10.22 5.30
N PHE A 185 -12.29 -10.72 5.02
CA PHE A 185 -12.07 -12.00 4.35
C PHE A 185 -12.67 -13.18 5.14
N GLU A 186 -12.46 -13.22 6.45
CA GLU A 186 -13.02 -14.23 7.33
C GLU A 186 -14.55 -14.17 7.35
N THR A 187 -15.13 -12.98 7.54
CA THR A 187 -16.57 -12.76 7.56
C THR A 187 -17.21 -13.19 6.23
N PHE A 188 -16.60 -12.79 5.11
CA PHE A 188 -17.05 -13.20 3.78
C PHE A 188 -17.11 -14.72 3.65
N ASN A 189 -16.03 -15.42 4.01
CA ASN A 189 -15.95 -16.87 3.90
C ASN A 189 -16.95 -17.59 4.84
N ILE A 190 -17.20 -17.06 6.04
CA ILE A 190 -18.20 -17.60 6.98
C ILE A 190 -19.60 -17.55 6.35
N PHE A 191 -19.99 -16.40 5.81
CA PHE A 191 -21.32 -16.22 5.24
C PHE A 191 -21.50 -16.98 3.92
N LEU A 192 -20.46 -17.06 3.08
CA LEU A 192 -20.47 -17.90 1.88
C LEU A 192 -20.74 -19.37 2.22
N LYS A 193 -20.01 -19.93 3.20
CA LYS A 193 -20.23 -21.30 3.68
C LYS A 193 -21.61 -21.47 4.30
N ALA A 194 -22.10 -20.47 5.02
CA ALA A 194 -23.43 -20.47 5.60
C ALA A 194 -24.53 -20.47 4.51
N GLN A 195 -24.36 -19.74 3.41
CA GLN A 195 -25.31 -19.76 2.29
C GLN A 195 -25.32 -21.12 1.57
N LEU A 196 -24.16 -21.78 1.47
CA LEU A 196 -24.03 -23.11 0.88
C LEU A 196 -24.63 -24.24 1.74
N ASN A 197 -24.53 -24.13 3.07
CA ASN A 197 -24.83 -25.23 3.99
C ASN A 197 -26.01 -24.96 4.94
N GLY A 198 -26.42 -23.70 5.08
CA GLY A 198 -27.27 -23.23 6.17
C GLY A 198 -26.45 -22.97 7.45
N ASN A 199 -26.83 -21.93 8.19
CA ASN A 199 -26.34 -21.68 9.54
C ASN A 199 -27.42 -20.96 10.37
N PRO A 200 -28.13 -21.67 11.26
CA PRO A 200 -29.18 -21.08 12.10
C PRO A 200 -28.69 -19.99 13.05
N GLU A 201 -27.46 -20.10 13.57
CA GLU A 201 -26.88 -19.13 14.50
C GLU A 201 -26.66 -17.77 13.83
N LEU A 202 -26.35 -17.79 12.53
CA LEU A 202 -26.20 -16.59 11.71
C LEU A 202 -27.51 -16.18 11.01
N GLY A 203 -28.61 -16.91 11.20
CA GLY A 203 -29.87 -16.67 10.48
C GLY A 203 -29.77 -16.88 8.96
N VAL A 204 -28.81 -17.69 8.50
CA VAL A 204 -28.57 -17.96 7.08
C VAL A 204 -29.25 -19.25 6.70
N GLU A 205 -30.16 -19.18 5.74
CA GLU A 205 -30.81 -20.36 5.18
C GLU A 205 -29.95 -20.97 4.08
N ARG A 206 -29.98 -22.30 3.97
CA ARG A 206 -29.30 -22.98 2.87
C ARG A 206 -29.97 -22.61 1.55
N VAL A 207 -29.19 -22.12 0.60
CA VAL A 207 -29.65 -21.89 -0.77
C VAL A 207 -29.85 -23.22 -1.48
N ASN A 208 -31.09 -23.53 -1.87
CA ASN A 208 -31.44 -24.82 -2.49
C ASN A 208 -31.60 -24.77 -4.02
N ASN A 209 -31.86 -23.58 -4.59
CA ASN A 209 -32.00 -23.42 -6.03
C ASN A 209 -30.68 -23.76 -6.74
N ALA A 210 -30.73 -24.63 -7.75
CA ALA A 210 -29.54 -25.18 -8.39
C ALA A 210 -28.65 -24.10 -9.04
N GLU A 211 -29.25 -23.16 -9.76
CA GLU A 211 -28.53 -22.07 -10.44
C GLU A 211 -27.88 -21.11 -9.42
N MET A 212 -28.61 -20.74 -8.36
CA MET A 212 -28.04 -19.93 -7.28
C MET A 212 -26.89 -20.64 -6.55
N ARG A 213 -26.97 -21.97 -6.41
CA ARG A 213 -25.90 -22.77 -5.80
C ARG A 213 -24.67 -22.83 -6.70
N GLU A 214 -24.85 -22.87 -8.02
CA GLU A 214 -23.74 -22.84 -8.97
C GLU A 214 -22.93 -21.54 -8.83
N SER A 215 -23.59 -20.38 -8.74
CA SER A 215 -22.90 -19.11 -8.46
C SER A 215 -22.15 -19.13 -7.12
N LEU A 216 -22.77 -19.64 -6.05
CA LEU A 216 -22.08 -19.74 -4.75
C LEU A 216 -20.85 -20.69 -4.80
N LEU A 217 -20.89 -21.75 -5.60
CA LEU A 217 -19.76 -22.65 -5.79
C LEU A 217 -18.65 -22.01 -6.64
N SER A 218 -19.01 -21.22 -7.65
CA SER A 218 -18.06 -20.42 -8.44
C SER A 218 -17.32 -19.42 -7.54
N ILE A 219 -18.07 -18.61 -6.78
CA ILE A 219 -17.52 -17.69 -5.76
C ILE A 219 -16.65 -18.44 -4.75
N GLN A 220 -17.05 -19.63 -4.30
CA GLN A 220 -16.25 -20.45 -3.40
C GLN A 220 -14.91 -20.84 -4.01
N ALA A 221 -14.88 -21.25 -5.28
CA ALA A 221 -13.65 -21.61 -5.95
C ALA A 221 -12.68 -20.41 -6.03
N GLU A 222 -13.17 -19.24 -6.45
CA GLU A 222 -12.40 -17.98 -6.49
C GLU A 222 -11.87 -17.59 -5.10
N THR A 223 -12.72 -17.74 -4.06
CA THR A 223 -12.35 -17.43 -2.68
C THR A 223 -11.28 -18.37 -2.13
N GLU A 224 -11.39 -19.66 -2.46
CA GLU A 224 -10.41 -20.66 -2.07
C GLU A 224 -9.05 -20.44 -2.75
N GLU A 225 -9.03 -19.98 -3.99
CA GLU A 225 -7.80 -19.61 -4.70
C GLU A 225 -7.05 -18.49 -3.95
N MET A 226 -7.76 -17.39 -3.61
CA MET A 226 -7.19 -16.32 -2.79
C MET A 226 -6.67 -16.84 -1.44
N MET A 227 -7.41 -17.74 -0.79
CA MET A 227 -7.06 -18.29 0.52
C MET A 227 -5.82 -19.20 0.50
N LYS A 228 -5.62 -19.96 -0.59
CA LYS A 228 -4.51 -20.91 -0.76
C LYS A 228 -3.20 -20.25 -1.16
N SER A 229 -3.22 -18.97 -1.52
CA SER A 229 -2.00 -18.23 -1.89
C SER A 229 -0.97 -18.20 -0.74
N GLU A 230 0.30 -18.30 -1.10
CA GLU A 230 1.40 -18.15 -0.14
C GLU A 230 1.40 -16.75 0.50
N THR A 231 0.99 -15.73 -0.26
CA THR A 231 0.84 -14.36 0.25
C THR A 231 -0.22 -14.28 1.34
N MET A 232 -1.36 -14.97 1.22
CA MET A 232 -2.35 -15.02 2.31
C MET A 232 -1.74 -15.63 3.59
N ALA A 233 -0.88 -16.64 3.48
CA ALA A 233 -0.16 -17.19 4.63
C ALA A 233 0.81 -16.16 5.25
N LEU A 234 1.50 -15.36 4.42
CA LEU A 234 2.35 -14.26 4.89
C LEU A 234 1.55 -13.15 5.57
N LEU A 235 0.42 -12.73 5.00
CA LEU A 235 -0.47 -11.72 5.57
C LEU A 235 -0.95 -12.13 6.98
N LYS A 236 -1.27 -13.41 7.18
CA LYS A 236 -1.69 -13.94 8.48
C LYS A 236 -0.58 -13.95 9.54
N GLN A 237 0.69 -13.91 9.16
CA GLN A 237 1.81 -13.80 10.12
C GLN A 237 1.97 -12.39 10.69
N ARG A 238 1.41 -11.36 10.02
CA ARG A 238 1.37 -9.95 10.44
C ARG A 238 2.74 -9.26 10.53
N GLU A 239 3.53 -9.60 11.54
CA GLU A 239 4.72 -8.85 11.98
C GLU A 239 5.75 -8.60 10.87
N PRO A 240 6.13 -9.60 10.03
CA PRO A 240 7.13 -9.36 9.00
C PRO A 240 6.73 -8.25 8.03
N LEU A 241 5.47 -8.23 7.57
CA LEU A 241 5.02 -7.24 6.59
C LEU A 241 4.74 -5.88 7.23
N LEU A 242 4.13 -5.85 8.42
CA LEU A 242 3.85 -4.59 9.13
C LEU A 242 5.14 -3.81 9.44
N SER A 243 6.22 -4.52 9.81
CA SER A 243 7.52 -3.88 10.04
C SER A 243 8.08 -3.19 8.79
N VAL A 244 7.94 -3.83 7.63
CA VAL A 244 8.39 -3.30 6.33
C VAL A 244 7.56 -2.08 5.92
N ILE A 245 6.25 -2.13 6.12
CA ILE A 245 5.37 -0.99 5.79
C ILE A 245 5.65 0.20 6.74
N LYS A 246 5.87 -0.07 8.03
CA LYS A 246 6.27 0.97 8.98
C LYS A 246 7.58 1.64 8.57
N ALA A 247 8.58 0.86 8.18
CA ALA A 247 9.85 1.37 7.69
C ALA A 247 9.68 2.26 6.44
N ALA A 248 8.78 1.89 5.52
CA ALA A 248 8.46 2.72 4.36
C ALA A 248 7.83 4.07 4.76
N ARG A 249 6.90 4.07 5.71
CA ARG A 249 6.31 5.32 6.23
C ARG A 249 7.36 6.19 6.92
N ASP A 250 8.17 5.58 7.77
CA ASP A 250 9.25 6.26 8.48
C ASP A 250 10.22 6.92 7.49
N ASN A 251 10.50 6.29 6.33
CA ASN A 251 11.29 6.92 5.27
C ASN A 251 10.66 8.19 4.72
N VAL A 252 9.35 8.21 4.49
CA VAL A 252 8.64 9.40 4.00
C VAL A 252 8.77 10.52 5.03
N THR A 253 8.35 10.27 6.28
CA THR A 253 8.36 11.28 7.34
C THR A 253 9.76 11.82 7.61
N LYS A 254 10.76 10.93 7.75
CA LYS A 254 12.14 11.35 8.05
C LYS A 254 12.79 12.11 6.91
N SER A 255 12.47 11.76 5.67
CA SER A 255 12.99 12.50 4.51
C SER A 255 12.42 13.92 4.44
N GLU A 256 11.14 14.11 4.81
CA GLU A 256 10.53 15.44 4.94
C GLU A 256 11.18 16.25 6.07
N GLU A 257 11.44 15.62 7.23
CA GLU A 257 12.14 16.26 8.35
C GLU A 257 13.56 16.71 7.95
N ILE A 258 14.32 15.89 7.22
CA ILE A 258 15.64 16.23 6.71
C ILE A 258 15.56 17.39 5.71
N PHE A 259 14.63 17.36 4.77
CA PHE A 259 14.46 18.44 3.80
C PHE A 259 14.13 19.78 4.49
N ALA A 260 13.25 19.76 5.48
CA ALA A 260 12.92 20.94 6.28
C ALA A 260 14.15 21.47 7.03
N ARG A 261 14.90 20.58 7.69
CA ARG A 261 16.13 20.95 8.42
C ARG A 261 17.18 21.59 7.51
N LEU A 262 17.37 21.04 6.31
CA LEU A 262 18.29 21.65 5.32
C LEU A 262 17.84 23.05 4.94
N SER A 263 16.53 23.24 4.71
CA SER A 263 15.99 24.55 4.37
C SER A 263 16.20 25.60 5.48
N GLU A 264 16.21 25.18 6.76
CA GLU A 264 16.56 26.03 7.90
C GLU A 264 18.07 26.37 7.96
N PHE A 265 18.94 25.42 7.62
CA PHE A 265 20.39 25.66 7.55
C PHE A 265 20.77 26.61 6.41
N GLU A 266 19.97 26.67 5.35
CA GLU A 266 20.14 27.58 4.22
C GLU A 266 19.66 29.00 4.57
N SER A 267 18.52 29.15 5.24
CA SER A 267 17.93 30.45 5.58
C SER A 267 18.60 31.18 6.74
N SER A 268 19.46 30.49 7.49
CA SER A 268 20.22 31.02 8.64
C SER A 268 21.69 31.32 8.31
N GLN A 269 22.00 31.46 7.01
CA GLN A 269 23.25 32.01 6.46
C GLN A 269 23.01 33.45 6.01
#